data_AF-A0A8R2B493-F1
#
_entry.id   AF-A0A8R2B493-F1
#
_cell.length_a   1.000
_cell.length_b   1.000
_cell.length_c   1.000
_cell.angle_alpha   90.00
_cell.angle_beta   90.00
_cell.angle_gamma   90.00
#
_symmetry.space_group_name_H-M   'P 1'
#
loop_
_entity.id
_entity.type
_entity.pdbx_description
1 polymer ?
#
loop_
_entity_poly.entity_id
_entity_poly.type
_entity_poly.pdbx_seq_one_letter_code
_entity_poly.pdbx_strand_id
1 'polypeptide(L)'
;MYRQVLMSPDDSELQRILYRASPDQPLKHYKLKTVTYGTKSASFLATRCLVQLADECDDPQIKRVIGQDFYVDDLISGAQSELKCFEIYNQLQARLGKAGFALRKWCSNSTALLERIPNAHDDPNFMVALSENDVISTLGLMWQPTTDSFRFTLKEWSPPASMTKRSLLSDINSVYDPIGLISPVLIKGKIFIQQLWSLKMSWDQVLSEDLQSRWSNFYSNLQSLAFLSIPRKAVCDQNAPIQIHGFSDASQEAFGACVYLRSIDSTGCIQVTLFTSKSRVAPIHPTTIPRLELCGALLLAELVNDVKTELKLLGIQVDISSTYLWSDSTIVIAWIKSQSLFQAYVANRLSRICDVSEPEQWYHVSTQDNPADLITRGAEAKPFSRCALWWNGPEWLCLSPSHWPSTPPLPSNMPEVRTIKLALAAMTIDVDMWISKRYSSWVTLLRITALVQRFLYNCRSSLSNTE
;
A
#
# COMPACT_ATOMS: atom_id res chain seq x y z
N MET A 1 -27.95 -1.03 4.50
CA MET A 1 -27.14 -0.89 5.73
C MET A 1 -27.51 0.34 6.57
N TYR A 2 -27.20 1.58 6.14
CA TYR A 2 -27.33 2.81 6.96
C TYR A 2 -28.66 3.01 7.71
N ARG A 3 -29.79 2.87 7.00
CA ARG A 3 -31.13 3.11 7.56
C ARG A 3 -31.58 2.09 8.62
N GLN A 4 -30.77 1.06 8.88
CA GLN A 4 -31.01 0.07 9.94
C GLN A 4 -30.45 0.52 11.30
N VAL A 5 -29.60 1.55 11.31
CA VAL A 5 -28.98 2.05 12.54
C VAL A 5 -29.75 3.27 13.03
N LEU A 6 -30.30 3.19 14.25
CA LEU A 6 -30.93 4.32 14.92
C LEU A 6 -29.89 5.33 15.38
N MET A 7 -30.20 6.61 15.17
CA MET A 7 -29.44 7.71 15.78
C MET A 7 -29.85 7.86 17.24
N SER A 8 -28.95 8.42 18.05
CA SER A 8 -29.32 8.87 19.39
C SER A 8 -30.46 9.90 19.30
N PRO A 9 -31.38 9.95 20.29
CA PRO A 9 -32.44 10.94 20.31
C PRO A 9 -31.92 12.38 20.20
N ASP A 10 -30.81 12.69 20.87
CA ASP A 10 -30.20 14.01 20.91
C ASP A 10 -29.62 14.41 19.54
N ASP A 11 -28.94 13.49 18.85
CA ASP A 11 -28.39 13.76 17.52
C ASP A 11 -29.46 13.80 16.42
N SER A 12 -30.59 13.10 16.62
CA SER A 12 -31.68 13.08 15.63
C SER A 12 -32.27 14.47 15.40
N GLU A 13 -32.20 15.36 16.39
CA GLU A 13 -32.65 16.75 16.28
C GLU A 13 -31.83 17.56 15.27
N LEU A 14 -30.56 17.19 15.09
CA LEU A 14 -29.65 17.81 14.12
C LEU A 14 -29.88 17.29 12.69
N GLN A 15 -30.71 16.26 12.50
CA GLN A 15 -31.04 15.68 11.19
C GLN A 15 -32.42 16.10 10.67
N ARG A 16 -32.89 17.29 11.04
CA ARG A 16 -34.17 17.82 10.59
C ARG A 16 -34.11 18.26 9.13
N ILE A 17 -35.13 17.89 8.36
CA ILE A 17 -35.31 18.34 6.98
C ILE A 17 -36.65 19.05 6.83
N LEU A 18 -36.73 19.98 5.91
CA LEU A 18 -37.97 20.66 5.53
C LEU A 18 -38.45 20.09 4.19
N TYR A 19 -39.73 19.73 4.12
CA TYR A 19 -40.32 19.18 2.91
C TYR A 19 -41.77 19.61 2.74
N ARG A 20 -42.15 19.87 1.49
CA ARG A 20 -43.52 20.00 1.01
C ARG A 20 -43.59 19.41 -0.39
N ALA A 21 -44.69 18.74 -0.74
CA ALA A 21 -44.82 18.09 -2.04
C ALA A 21 -45.09 19.10 -3.17
N SER A 22 -45.70 20.24 -2.84
CA SER A 22 -46.03 21.31 -3.78
C SER A 22 -45.95 22.69 -3.10
N PRO A 23 -45.80 23.79 -3.86
CA PRO A 23 -45.64 25.14 -3.29
C PRO A 23 -46.83 25.64 -2.48
N ASP A 24 -48.03 25.14 -2.79
CA ASP A 24 -49.30 25.41 -2.11
C ASP A 24 -49.45 24.68 -0.77
N GLN A 25 -48.66 23.63 -0.52
CA GLN A 25 -48.69 22.92 0.75
C GLN A 25 -47.86 23.62 1.83
N PRO A 26 -48.31 23.56 3.11
CA PRO A 26 -47.54 24.09 4.23
C PRO A 26 -46.22 23.32 4.37
N LEU A 27 -45.15 24.05 4.65
CA LEU A 27 -43.83 23.47 4.87
C LEU A 27 -43.84 22.63 6.15
N LYS A 28 -43.51 21.34 6.02
CA LYS A 28 -43.42 20.41 7.16
C LYS A 28 -41.95 20.18 7.51
N HIS A 29 -41.67 19.94 8.77
CA HIS A 29 -40.37 19.48 9.21
C HIS A 29 -40.42 17.99 9.58
N TYR A 30 -39.40 17.25 9.16
CA TYR A 30 -39.26 15.84 9.45
C TYR A 30 -37.97 15.61 10.22
N LYS A 31 -38.00 14.69 11.18
CA LYS A 31 -36.82 14.27 11.94
C LYS A 31 -36.39 12.89 11.47
N LEU A 32 -35.22 12.80 10.85
CA LEU A 32 -34.65 11.52 10.45
C LEU A 32 -34.14 10.78 11.69
N LYS A 33 -34.62 9.56 11.91
CA LYS A 33 -34.32 8.76 13.13
C LYS A 33 -33.15 7.81 12.96
N THR A 34 -32.66 7.64 11.74
CA THR A 34 -31.65 6.64 11.40
C THR A 34 -30.45 7.30 10.75
N VAL A 35 -29.31 6.63 10.79
CA VAL A 35 -28.09 7.10 10.13
C VAL A 35 -28.42 7.43 8.67
N THR A 36 -28.23 8.70 8.32
CA THR A 36 -28.58 9.26 7.02
C THR A 36 -27.35 9.34 6.12
N TYR A 37 -27.48 8.82 4.90
CA TYR A 37 -26.45 8.91 3.87
C TYR A 37 -26.06 10.37 3.57
N GLY A 38 -24.83 10.58 3.12
CA GLY A 38 -24.30 11.92 2.83
C GLY A 38 -23.74 12.67 4.05
N THR A 39 -23.94 12.18 5.27
CA THR A 39 -23.23 12.69 6.45
C THR A 39 -21.83 12.07 6.51
N LYS A 40 -20.82 12.86 6.89
CA LYS A 40 -19.41 12.42 6.92
C LYS A 40 -19.19 11.18 7.81
N SER A 41 -19.94 11.05 8.89
CA SER A 41 -19.80 9.95 9.86
C SER A 41 -20.67 8.73 9.55
N ALA A 42 -21.54 8.77 8.53
CA ALA A 42 -22.51 7.69 8.27
C ALA A 42 -21.85 6.31 8.13
N SER A 43 -20.82 6.22 7.29
CA SER A 43 -20.10 4.96 7.05
C SER A 43 -19.42 4.46 8.31
N PHE A 44 -18.75 5.32 9.06
CA PHE A 44 -18.14 4.94 10.33
C PHE A 44 -19.17 4.38 11.32
N LEU A 45 -20.30 5.07 11.51
CA LEU A 45 -21.34 4.65 12.45
C LEU A 45 -21.92 3.30 12.06
N ALA A 46 -22.24 3.11 10.78
CA ALA A 46 -22.83 1.87 10.31
C ALA A 46 -21.82 0.70 10.34
N THR A 47 -20.58 0.92 9.93
CA THR A 47 -19.52 -0.11 9.98
C THR A 47 -19.18 -0.48 11.42
N ARG A 48 -19.20 0.46 12.38
CA ARG A 48 -18.97 0.13 13.80
C ARG A 48 -20.01 -0.85 14.34
N CYS A 49 -21.26 -0.76 13.90
CA CYS A 49 -22.30 -1.74 14.23
C CYS A 49 -21.97 -3.13 13.69
N LEU A 50 -21.46 -3.25 12.45
CA LEU A 50 -20.99 -4.54 11.91
C LEU A 50 -19.82 -5.09 12.74
N VAL A 51 -18.84 -4.26 13.09
CA VAL A 51 -17.72 -4.67 13.95
C VAL A 51 -18.22 -5.18 15.31
N GLN A 52 -19.22 -4.52 15.90
CA GLN A 52 -19.82 -4.98 17.15
C GLN A 52 -20.47 -6.36 17.00
N LEU A 53 -21.18 -6.60 15.89
CA LEU A 53 -21.77 -7.92 15.60
C LEU A 53 -20.71 -9.01 15.37
N ALA A 54 -19.55 -8.64 14.81
CA ALA A 54 -18.41 -9.55 14.71
C ALA A 54 -17.85 -9.88 16.11
N ASP A 55 -17.69 -8.88 16.97
CA ASP A 55 -17.17 -9.06 18.34
C ASP A 55 -18.04 -9.99 19.18
N GLU A 56 -19.36 -9.89 19.02
CA GLU A 56 -20.39 -10.71 19.66
C GLU A 56 -20.63 -12.08 18.98
N CYS A 57 -19.86 -12.41 17.95
CA CYS A 57 -19.97 -13.68 17.24
C CYS A 57 -19.01 -14.73 17.82
N ASP A 58 -19.56 -15.85 18.29
CA ASP A 58 -18.77 -16.95 18.84
C ASP A 58 -18.07 -17.79 17.77
N ASP A 59 -18.66 -17.88 16.57
CA ASP A 59 -18.08 -18.66 15.45
C ASP A 59 -16.89 -17.88 14.86
N PRO A 60 -15.65 -18.41 14.94
CA PRO A 60 -14.46 -17.67 14.50
C PRO A 60 -14.47 -17.35 13.01
N GLN A 61 -15.05 -18.21 12.19
CA GLN A 61 -15.12 -18.01 10.75
C GLN A 61 -16.08 -16.86 10.43
N ILE A 62 -17.29 -16.89 10.99
CA ILE A 62 -18.28 -15.84 10.76
C ILE A 62 -17.84 -14.51 11.37
N LYS A 63 -17.20 -14.54 12.54
CA LYS A 63 -16.57 -13.37 13.15
C LYS A 63 -15.57 -12.71 12.20
N ARG A 64 -14.64 -13.48 11.62
CA ARG A 64 -13.70 -12.97 10.61
C ARG A 64 -14.44 -12.40 9.40
N VAL A 65 -15.45 -13.11 8.87
CA VAL A 65 -16.18 -12.65 7.67
C VAL A 65 -16.88 -11.31 7.95
N ILE A 66 -17.58 -11.16 9.08
CA ILE A 66 -18.24 -9.88 9.42
C ILE A 66 -17.21 -8.78 9.72
N GLY A 67 -16.12 -9.12 10.40
CA GLY A 67 -15.12 -8.15 10.82
C GLY A 67 -14.16 -7.68 9.73
N GLN A 68 -13.94 -8.48 8.69
CA GLN A 68 -12.84 -8.27 7.73
C GLN A 68 -13.23 -8.34 6.25
N ASP A 69 -14.36 -8.97 5.89
CA ASP A 69 -14.73 -9.17 4.47
C ASP A 69 -15.70 -8.09 3.95
N PHE A 70 -16.13 -7.18 4.83
CA PHE A 70 -16.94 -6.03 4.45
C PHE A 70 -16.08 -4.86 4.03
N TYR A 71 -16.44 -4.26 2.90
CA TYR A 71 -16.05 -2.91 2.57
C TYR A 71 -17.30 -2.01 2.60
N VAL A 72 -17.43 -1.22 3.66
CA VAL A 72 -18.61 -0.41 3.92
C VAL A 72 -19.88 -1.28 3.91
N ASP A 73 -20.69 -1.24 2.84
CA ASP A 73 -21.94 -1.98 2.69
C ASP A 73 -21.86 -3.21 1.78
N ASP A 74 -20.73 -3.44 1.12
CA ASP A 74 -20.50 -4.60 0.26
C ASP A 74 -19.74 -5.70 1.02
N LEU A 75 -20.23 -6.94 0.94
CA LEU A 75 -19.57 -8.13 1.46
C LEU A 75 -18.93 -8.92 0.33
N ILE A 76 -17.64 -9.22 0.45
CA ILE A 76 -16.91 -10.05 -0.52
C ILE A 76 -16.22 -11.19 0.23
N SER A 77 -16.81 -12.38 0.17
CA SER A 77 -16.30 -13.57 0.87
C SER A 77 -16.43 -14.83 0.01
N GLY A 78 -15.85 -15.93 0.46
CA GLY A 78 -15.87 -17.20 -0.25
C GLY A 78 -15.32 -18.37 0.57
N ALA A 79 -15.35 -19.57 -0.01
CA ALA A 79 -14.81 -20.79 0.58
C ALA A 79 -14.34 -21.78 -0.50
N GLN A 80 -13.64 -22.84 -0.07
CA GLN A 80 -13.10 -23.90 -0.95
C GLN A 80 -14.18 -24.90 -1.45
N SER A 81 -15.46 -24.73 -1.09
CA SER A 81 -16.57 -25.53 -1.64
C SER A 81 -17.91 -24.79 -1.58
N GLU A 82 -18.82 -25.15 -2.49
CA GLU A 82 -20.19 -24.59 -2.52
C GLU A 82 -20.96 -24.87 -1.23
N LEU A 83 -20.78 -26.06 -0.65
CA LEU A 83 -21.38 -26.43 0.63
C LEU A 83 -20.91 -25.48 1.74
N LYS A 84 -19.61 -25.22 1.82
CA LYS A 84 -19.05 -24.32 2.82
C LYS A 84 -19.49 -22.87 2.61
N CYS A 85 -19.54 -22.39 1.36
CA CYS A 85 -20.10 -21.09 1.04
C CYS A 85 -21.56 -20.97 1.50
N PHE A 86 -22.37 -22.01 1.29
CA PHE A 86 -23.77 -22.03 1.69
C PHE A 86 -23.95 -22.04 3.21
N GLU A 87 -23.07 -22.74 3.95
CA GLU A 87 -23.03 -22.67 5.42
C GLU A 87 -22.74 -21.24 5.90
N ILE A 88 -21.73 -20.59 5.33
CA ILE A 88 -21.38 -19.19 5.65
C ILE A 88 -22.57 -18.28 5.38
N TYR A 89 -23.22 -18.41 4.22
CA TYR A 89 -24.42 -17.67 3.86
C TYR A 89 -25.52 -17.79 4.94
N ASN A 90 -25.86 -19.01 5.35
CA ASN A 90 -26.93 -19.25 6.33
C ASN A 90 -26.60 -18.62 7.69
N GLN A 91 -25.36 -18.78 8.14
CA GLN A 91 -24.94 -18.22 9.42
C GLN A 91 -24.89 -16.69 9.40
N LEU A 92 -24.43 -16.09 8.29
CA LEU A 92 -24.44 -14.63 8.11
C LEU A 92 -25.86 -14.08 8.12
N GLN A 93 -26.79 -14.68 7.38
CA GLN A 93 -28.20 -14.27 7.38
C GLN A 93 -28.80 -14.35 8.79
N ALA A 94 -28.56 -15.45 9.51
CA ALA A 94 -29.05 -15.63 10.86
C ALA A 94 -28.47 -14.61 11.85
N ARG A 95 -27.18 -14.25 11.72
CA ARG A 95 -26.50 -13.30 12.61
C ARG A 95 -26.82 -11.85 12.29
N LEU A 96 -26.61 -11.43 11.06
CA LEU A 96 -26.87 -10.05 10.64
C LEU A 96 -28.37 -9.74 10.62
N GLY A 97 -29.22 -10.73 10.33
CA GLY A 97 -30.67 -10.60 10.37
C GLY A 97 -31.21 -10.22 11.75
N LYS A 98 -30.60 -10.71 12.84
CA LYS A 98 -30.97 -10.32 14.22
C LYS A 98 -30.80 -8.82 14.50
N ALA A 99 -29.89 -8.17 13.75
CA ALA A 99 -29.60 -6.75 13.87
C ALA A 99 -30.21 -5.91 12.72
N GLY A 100 -31.09 -6.50 11.91
CA GLY A 100 -31.72 -5.81 10.77
C GLY A 100 -30.81 -5.60 9.56
N PHE A 101 -29.59 -6.15 9.56
CA PHE A 101 -28.64 -6.06 8.44
C PHE A 101 -28.82 -7.21 7.44
N ALA A 102 -30.05 -7.39 6.95
CA ALA A 102 -30.33 -8.41 5.93
C ALA A 102 -29.50 -8.14 4.65
N LEU A 103 -28.65 -9.10 4.29
CA LEU A 103 -27.86 -9.07 3.06
C LEU A 103 -28.71 -9.47 1.87
N ARG A 104 -28.50 -8.79 0.74
CA ARG A 104 -29.28 -8.96 -0.50
C ARG A 104 -28.35 -8.84 -1.70
N LYS A 105 -28.88 -9.09 -2.90
CA LYS A 105 -28.14 -9.02 -4.17
C LYS A 105 -26.94 -9.95 -4.23
N TRP A 106 -27.16 -11.21 -3.86
CA TRP A 106 -26.12 -12.23 -3.86
C TRP A 106 -25.62 -12.52 -5.27
N CYS A 107 -24.31 -12.71 -5.39
CA CYS A 107 -23.66 -13.13 -6.62
C CYS A 107 -22.55 -14.15 -6.31
N SER A 108 -22.29 -15.05 -7.26
CA SER A 108 -21.29 -16.12 -7.16
C SER A 108 -20.80 -16.52 -8.55
N ASN A 109 -19.57 -17.04 -8.63
CA ASN A 109 -19.07 -17.76 -9.80
C ASN A 109 -19.59 -19.21 -9.90
N SER A 110 -20.35 -19.68 -8.92
CA SER A 110 -21.04 -20.98 -8.94
C SER A 110 -22.54 -20.79 -9.07
N THR A 111 -23.10 -21.31 -10.17
CA THR A 111 -24.55 -21.38 -10.41
C THR A 111 -25.25 -22.30 -9.42
N ALA A 112 -24.66 -23.45 -9.12
CA ALA A 112 -25.21 -24.41 -8.16
C ALA A 112 -25.31 -23.85 -6.73
N LEU A 113 -24.41 -22.94 -6.32
CA LEU A 113 -24.54 -22.21 -5.06
C LEU A 113 -25.73 -21.23 -5.10
N LEU A 114 -25.90 -20.48 -6.19
CA LEU A 114 -26.98 -19.49 -6.33
C LEU A 114 -28.35 -20.15 -6.32
N GLU A 115 -28.51 -21.31 -6.96
CA GLU A 115 -29.75 -22.08 -6.96
C GLU A 115 -30.17 -22.54 -5.54
N ARG A 116 -29.22 -22.64 -4.61
CA ARG A 116 -29.50 -22.97 -3.20
C ARG A 116 -29.93 -21.77 -2.37
N ILE A 117 -29.68 -20.55 -2.84
CA ILE A 117 -29.97 -19.31 -2.10
C ILE A 117 -31.43 -18.90 -2.39
N PRO A 118 -32.31 -18.87 -1.37
CA PRO A 118 -33.71 -18.46 -1.56
C PRO A 118 -33.81 -17.02 -2.06
N ASN A 119 -34.72 -16.77 -3.01
CA ASN A 119 -35.04 -15.43 -3.53
C ASN A 119 -33.83 -14.66 -4.08
N ALA A 120 -32.79 -15.36 -4.56
CA ALA A 120 -31.62 -14.73 -5.17
C ALA A 120 -32.00 -13.81 -6.35
N HIS A 121 -33.12 -14.08 -7.02
CA HIS A 121 -33.60 -13.38 -8.21
C HIS A 121 -34.80 -12.42 -8.00
N ASP A 122 -35.39 -12.37 -6.80
CA ASP A 122 -36.70 -11.71 -6.56
C ASP A 122 -36.63 -10.31 -5.94
N ASP A 123 -35.44 -9.73 -5.71
CA ASP A 123 -35.36 -8.34 -5.23
C ASP A 123 -35.66 -7.37 -6.40
N PRO A 124 -36.64 -6.45 -6.30
CA PRO A 124 -36.95 -5.50 -7.37
C PRO A 124 -35.80 -4.52 -7.69
N ASN A 125 -34.74 -4.47 -6.87
CA ASN A 125 -33.49 -3.77 -7.15
C ASN A 125 -32.34 -4.71 -7.61
N PHE A 126 -32.66 -5.97 -7.92
CA PHE A 126 -31.74 -6.95 -8.50
C PHE A 126 -31.71 -6.76 -10.02
N MET A 127 -30.66 -6.10 -10.52
CA MET A 127 -30.28 -6.21 -11.92
C MET A 127 -28.93 -6.93 -12.00
N VAL A 128 -28.93 -8.24 -11.85
CA VAL A 128 -27.88 -9.13 -12.39
C VAL A 128 -28.56 -10.44 -12.80
N ALA A 129 -29.21 -10.45 -13.96
CA ALA A 129 -29.64 -11.70 -14.56
C ALA A 129 -28.43 -12.29 -15.29
N LEU A 130 -27.54 -12.97 -14.55
CA LEU A 130 -26.23 -13.49 -14.98
C LEU A 130 -26.23 -14.01 -16.43
N SER A 131 -26.04 -13.10 -17.38
CA SER A 131 -25.76 -13.42 -18.76
C SER A 131 -24.24 -13.54 -18.92
N GLU A 132 -23.77 -14.14 -20.01
CA GLU A 132 -22.32 -14.26 -20.29
C GLU A 132 -21.58 -12.90 -20.27
N ASN A 133 -22.30 -11.78 -20.35
CA ASN A 133 -21.76 -10.43 -20.41
C ASN A 133 -22.00 -9.58 -19.14
N ASP A 134 -22.54 -10.15 -18.06
CA ASP A 134 -22.85 -9.37 -16.86
C ASP A 134 -21.62 -9.12 -15.99
N VAL A 135 -21.52 -7.90 -15.46
CA VAL A 135 -20.37 -7.44 -14.71
C VAL A 135 -20.81 -6.69 -13.45
N ILE A 136 -20.19 -7.00 -12.32
CA ILE A 136 -20.51 -6.39 -11.03
C ILE A 136 -19.39 -5.44 -10.61
N SER A 137 -19.77 -4.18 -10.36
CA SER A 137 -18.85 -3.22 -9.74
C SER A 137 -18.60 -3.64 -8.31
N THR A 138 -17.41 -4.13 -8.04
CA THR A 138 -16.95 -4.54 -6.72
C THR A 138 -15.79 -3.61 -6.36
N LEU A 139 -16.03 -2.69 -5.42
CA LEU A 139 -15.07 -1.67 -5.00
C LEU A 139 -14.61 -0.72 -6.11
N GLY A 140 -15.24 -0.74 -7.29
CA GLY A 140 -14.85 0.06 -8.46
C GLY A 140 -13.93 -0.70 -9.43
N LEU A 141 -13.42 -1.87 -9.05
CA LEU A 141 -13.07 -2.91 -10.02
C LEU A 141 -14.36 -3.58 -10.51
N MET A 142 -14.26 -4.32 -11.62
CA MET A 142 -15.36 -5.07 -12.18
C MET A 142 -15.08 -6.57 -12.10
N TRP A 143 -15.95 -7.34 -11.47
CA TRP A 143 -15.86 -8.80 -11.43
C TRP A 143 -16.89 -9.42 -12.37
N GLN A 144 -16.42 -10.33 -13.21
CA GLN A 144 -17.25 -11.19 -14.05
C GLN A 144 -17.34 -12.57 -13.40
N PRO A 145 -18.48 -12.92 -12.78
CA PRO A 145 -18.61 -14.15 -12.00
C PRO A 145 -18.46 -15.41 -12.85
N THR A 146 -19.04 -15.43 -14.05
CA THR A 146 -19.07 -16.61 -14.94
C THR A 146 -17.68 -17.13 -15.31
N THR A 147 -16.73 -16.22 -15.55
CA THR A 147 -15.34 -16.55 -15.90
C THR A 147 -14.37 -16.39 -14.73
N ASP A 148 -14.87 -15.99 -13.56
CA ASP A 148 -14.10 -15.64 -12.37
C ASP A 148 -12.90 -14.70 -12.66
N SER A 149 -13.18 -13.62 -13.39
CA SER A 149 -12.15 -12.69 -13.86
C SER A 149 -12.48 -11.24 -13.52
N PHE A 150 -11.44 -10.46 -13.24
CA PHE A 150 -11.52 -9.01 -13.16
C PHE A 150 -11.47 -8.38 -14.56
N ARG A 151 -12.19 -7.27 -14.70
CA ARG A 151 -12.19 -6.38 -15.86
C ARG A 151 -12.07 -4.93 -15.41
N PHE A 152 -11.81 -4.05 -16.37
CA PHE A 152 -11.82 -2.60 -16.16
C PHE A 152 -12.97 -1.97 -16.96
N THR A 153 -13.78 -1.14 -16.30
CA THR A 153 -14.73 -0.26 -17.01
C THR A 153 -14.11 1.10 -17.14
N LEU A 154 -13.86 1.50 -18.37
CA LEU A 154 -13.46 2.85 -18.71
C LEU A 154 -14.69 3.59 -19.19
N LYS A 155 -14.88 4.81 -18.70
CA LYS A 155 -15.95 5.67 -19.21
C LYS A 155 -15.66 5.96 -20.68
N GLU A 156 -16.72 6.02 -21.50
CA GLU A 156 -16.60 6.63 -22.81
C GLU A 156 -15.99 8.02 -22.65
N TRP A 157 -14.85 8.22 -23.29
CA TRP A 157 -14.06 9.43 -23.10
C TRP A 157 -14.14 10.27 -24.35
N SER A 158 -14.74 11.44 -24.19
CA SER A 158 -14.70 12.51 -25.17
C SER A 158 -13.69 13.56 -24.70
N PRO A 159 -12.72 13.94 -25.55
CA PRO A 159 -11.82 15.05 -25.26
C PRO A 159 -12.63 16.31 -24.92
N PRO A 160 -12.46 16.93 -23.73
CA PRO A 160 -13.13 18.19 -23.45
C PRO A 160 -12.61 19.29 -24.38
N ALA A 161 -13.48 20.24 -24.75
CA ALA A 161 -13.14 21.36 -25.63
C ALA A 161 -11.98 22.23 -25.13
N SER A 162 -11.71 22.18 -23.83
CA SER A 162 -10.52 22.78 -23.22
C SER A 162 -9.97 21.84 -22.16
N MET A 163 -8.87 21.17 -22.47
CA MET A 163 -8.19 20.33 -21.50
C MET A 163 -7.36 21.18 -20.54
N THR A 164 -7.53 20.91 -19.25
CA THR A 164 -6.78 21.56 -18.18
C THR A 164 -6.13 20.50 -17.30
N LYS A 165 -5.10 20.88 -16.53
CA LYS A 165 -4.47 19.95 -15.58
C LYS A 165 -5.49 19.30 -14.62
N ARG A 166 -6.55 20.04 -14.23
CA ARG A 166 -7.65 19.50 -13.43
C ARG A 166 -8.44 18.42 -14.17
N SER A 167 -8.79 18.64 -15.44
CA SER A 167 -9.53 17.64 -16.22
C SER A 167 -8.69 16.38 -16.42
N LEU A 168 -7.41 16.51 -16.74
CA LEU A 168 -6.47 15.38 -16.88
C LEU A 168 -6.34 14.56 -15.59
N LEU A 169 -6.27 15.23 -14.43
CA LEU A 169 -6.24 14.54 -13.15
C LEU A 169 -7.56 13.82 -12.83
N SER A 170 -8.70 14.42 -13.22
CA SER A 170 -10.01 13.77 -13.10
C SER A 170 -10.11 12.53 -14.00
N ASP A 171 -9.63 12.64 -15.24
CA ASP A 171 -9.59 11.56 -16.23
C ASP A 171 -8.84 10.34 -15.68
N ILE A 172 -7.60 10.53 -15.24
CA ILE A 172 -6.77 9.40 -14.78
C ILE A 172 -7.28 8.78 -13.48
N ASN A 173 -7.81 9.59 -12.54
CA ASN A 173 -8.36 9.09 -11.29
C ASN A 173 -9.72 8.41 -11.47
N SER A 174 -10.36 8.57 -12.62
CA SER A 174 -11.58 7.81 -12.95
C SER A 174 -11.29 6.34 -13.25
N VAL A 175 -10.04 6.00 -13.57
CA VAL A 175 -9.60 4.61 -13.75
C VAL A 175 -9.19 4.04 -12.41
N TYR A 176 -10.03 3.16 -11.88
CA TYR A 176 -9.85 2.59 -10.55
C TYR A 176 -9.01 1.30 -10.62
N ASP A 177 -7.81 1.34 -10.02
CA ASP A 177 -6.88 0.20 -9.94
C ASP A 177 -6.32 0.08 -8.50
N PRO A 178 -7.08 -0.52 -7.57
CA PRO A 178 -6.78 -0.49 -6.14
C PRO A 178 -5.58 -1.36 -5.75
N ILE A 179 -5.34 -2.45 -6.49
CA ILE A 179 -4.28 -3.41 -6.24
C ILE A 179 -3.12 -3.34 -7.25
N GLY A 180 -3.18 -2.39 -8.19
CA GLY A 180 -2.07 -2.07 -9.10
C GLY A 180 -1.89 -3.04 -10.28
N LEU A 181 -2.95 -3.66 -10.80
CA LEU A 181 -2.82 -4.62 -11.91
C LEU A 181 -2.40 -3.94 -13.22
N ILE A 182 -2.76 -2.68 -13.42
CA ILE A 182 -2.49 -1.90 -14.64
C ILE A 182 -1.56 -0.70 -14.36
N SER A 183 -0.84 -0.72 -13.23
CA SER A 183 0.07 0.35 -12.85
C SER A 183 1.10 0.74 -13.92
N PRO A 184 1.66 -0.18 -14.73
CA PRO A 184 2.56 0.16 -15.83
C PRO A 184 1.92 1.08 -16.88
N VAL A 185 0.62 0.95 -17.11
CA VAL A 185 -0.09 1.79 -18.07
C VAL A 185 -0.42 3.15 -17.43
N LEU A 186 -0.92 3.14 -16.19
CA LEU A 186 -1.35 4.36 -15.51
C LEU A 186 -0.19 5.29 -15.13
N ILE A 187 1.01 4.75 -14.90
CA ILE A 187 2.16 5.58 -14.50
C ILE A 187 2.54 6.62 -15.56
N LYS A 188 2.36 6.34 -16.86
CA LYS A 188 2.64 7.30 -17.94
C LYS A 188 1.79 8.57 -17.79
N GLY A 189 0.50 8.40 -17.51
CA GLY A 189 -0.39 9.53 -17.26
C GLY A 189 -0.02 10.29 -15.98
N LYS A 190 0.39 9.58 -14.92
CA LYS A 190 0.84 10.21 -13.66
C LYS A 190 2.13 11.02 -13.85
N ILE A 191 3.10 10.50 -14.60
CA ILE A 191 4.34 11.20 -14.98
C ILE A 191 4.00 12.44 -15.81
N PHE A 192 3.11 12.31 -16.80
CA PHE A 192 2.70 13.44 -17.63
C PHE A 192 2.08 14.58 -16.79
N ILE A 193 1.19 14.26 -15.86
CA ILE A 193 0.62 15.26 -14.93
C ILE A 193 1.72 15.92 -14.09
N GLN A 194 2.73 15.16 -13.66
CA GLN A 194 3.86 15.73 -12.94
C GLN A 194 4.69 16.70 -13.79
N GLN A 195 4.93 16.37 -15.06
CA GLN A 195 5.63 17.26 -15.99
C GLN A 195 4.87 18.60 -16.14
N LEU A 196 3.53 18.58 -16.15
CA LEU A 196 2.71 19.81 -16.15
C LEU A 196 2.90 20.65 -14.86
N TRP A 197 3.11 20.01 -13.70
CA TRP A 197 3.48 20.72 -12.47
C TRP A 197 4.87 21.35 -12.56
N SER A 198 5.83 20.66 -13.15
CA SER A 198 7.19 21.20 -13.37
C SER A 198 7.19 22.41 -14.30
N LEU A 199 6.24 22.48 -15.24
CA LEU A 199 5.99 23.65 -16.10
C LEU A 199 5.25 24.80 -15.38
N LYS A 200 4.95 24.66 -14.08
CA LYS A 200 4.25 25.66 -13.26
C LYS A 200 2.88 26.10 -13.82
N MET A 201 2.20 25.22 -14.55
CA MET A 201 0.88 25.51 -15.11
C MET A 201 -0.18 25.58 -14.00
N SER A 202 -1.15 26.50 -14.13
CA SER A 202 -2.26 26.60 -13.19
C SER A 202 -3.26 25.42 -13.38
N TRP A 203 -4.21 25.26 -12.45
CA TRP A 203 -5.15 24.12 -12.50
C TRP A 203 -6.11 24.18 -13.69
N ASP A 204 -6.56 25.38 -14.02
CA ASP A 204 -7.64 25.62 -14.98
C ASP A 204 -7.13 26.33 -16.25
N GLN A 205 -5.80 26.44 -16.40
CA GLN A 205 -5.16 26.89 -17.63
C GLN A 205 -5.32 25.83 -18.73
N VAL A 206 -5.71 26.29 -19.92
CA VAL A 206 -5.83 25.45 -21.12
C VAL A 206 -4.45 25.01 -21.60
N LEU A 207 -4.32 23.72 -21.88
CA LEU A 207 -3.10 23.10 -22.40
C LEU A 207 -2.83 23.53 -23.85
N SER A 208 -1.55 23.53 -24.27
CA SER A 208 -1.21 23.70 -25.69
C SER A 208 -1.70 22.51 -26.53
N GLU A 209 -1.89 22.72 -27.83
CA GLU A 209 -2.38 21.68 -28.75
C GLU A 209 -1.53 20.40 -28.73
N ASP A 210 -0.20 20.53 -28.63
CA ASP A 210 0.72 19.38 -28.49
C ASP A 210 0.43 18.57 -27.21
N LEU A 211 0.27 19.23 -26.07
CA LEU A 211 -0.02 18.55 -24.80
C LEU A 211 -1.41 17.89 -24.82
N GLN A 212 -2.40 18.56 -25.42
CA GLN A 212 -3.74 18.00 -25.61
C GLN A 212 -3.71 16.76 -26.51
N SER A 213 -2.94 16.79 -27.59
CA SER A 213 -2.77 15.67 -28.51
C SER A 213 -2.11 14.47 -27.81
N ARG A 214 -1.04 14.69 -27.04
CA ARG A 214 -0.38 13.63 -26.26
C ARG A 214 -1.31 12.99 -25.25
N TRP A 215 -2.08 13.78 -24.50
CA TRP A 215 -3.06 13.24 -23.56
C TRP A 215 -4.17 12.45 -24.27
N SER A 216 -4.65 12.98 -25.40
CA SER A 216 -5.68 12.31 -26.21
C SER A 216 -5.22 10.97 -26.74
N ASN A 217 -3.97 10.88 -27.19
CA ASN A 217 -3.38 9.62 -27.64
C ASN A 217 -3.27 8.61 -26.48
N PHE A 218 -2.76 9.06 -25.33
CA PHE A 218 -2.66 8.23 -24.13
C PHE A 218 -4.02 7.67 -23.70
N TYR A 219 -5.03 8.53 -23.54
CA TYR A 219 -6.35 8.10 -23.07
C TYR A 219 -7.08 7.23 -24.11
N SER A 220 -6.94 7.53 -25.40
CA SER A 220 -7.49 6.68 -26.47
C SER A 220 -6.86 5.29 -26.47
N ASN A 221 -5.56 5.17 -26.18
CA ASN A 221 -4.91 3.87 -26.03
C ASN A 221 -5.42 3.14 -24.79
N LEU A 222 -5.60 3.87 -23.67
CA LEU A 222 -6.10 3.35 -22.40
C LEU A 222 -7.43 2.60 -22.54
N GLN A 223 -8.33 3.05 -23.43
CA GLN A 223 -9.62 2.40 -23.72
C GLN A 223 -9.50 0.91 -24.08
N SER A 224 -8.35 0.48 -24.63
CA SER A 224 -8.12 -0.94 -24.92
C SER A 224 -8.09 -1.84 -23.68
N LEU A 225 -7.88 -1.29 -22.47
CA LEU A 225 -7.95 -2.05 -21.22
C LEU A 225 -9.36 -2.55 -20.89
N ALA A 226 -10.41 -2.03 -21.54
CA ALA A 226 -11.77 -2.55 -21.38
C ALA A 226 -11.90 -4.03 -21.82
N PHE A 227 -11.00 -4.48 -22.71
CA PHE A 227 -10.95 -5.86 -23.18
C PHE A 227 -9.99 -6.75 -22.37
N LEU A 228 -9.29 -6.17 -21.37
CA LEU A 228 -8.39 -6.93 -20.51
C LEU A 228 -9.22 -7.78 -19.53
N SER A 229 -8.96 -9.08 -19.54
CA SER A 229 -9.53 -10.05 -18.60
C SER A 229 -8.41 -10.63 -17.75
N ILE A 230 -8.54 -10.54 -16.44
CA ILE A 230 -7.51 -10.98 -15.48
C ILE A 230 -8.14 -12.03 -14.57
N PRO A 231 -7.66 -13.29 -14.57
CA PRO A 231 -8.15 -14.30 -13.65
C PRO A 231 -8.05 -13.83 -12.18
N ARG A 232 -9.14 -13.91 -11.42
CA ARG A 232 -9.15 -13.48 -10.01
C ARG A 232 -8.34 -14.41 -9.12
N LYS A 233 -8.36 -15.71 -9.40
CA LYS A 233 -7.70 -16.74 -8.59
C LYS A 233 -6.18 -16.68 -8.79
N ALA A 234 -5.46 -16.30 -7.73
CA ALA A 234 -4.00 -16.06 -7.78
C ALA A 234 -3.12 -17.29 -7.46
N VAL A 235 -3.69 -18.37 -6.91
CA VAL A 235 -2.96 -19.60 -6.53
C VAL A 235 -3.66 -20.83 -7.11
N CYS A 236 -2.91 -21.89 -7.42
CA CYS A 236 -3.48 -23.10 -8.04
C CYS A 236 -4.42 -23.87 -7.09
N ASP A 237 -4.01 -24.07 -5.84
CA ASP A 237 -4.75 -24.73 -4.77
C ASP A 237 -4.49 -24.01 -3.42
N GLN A 238 -5.42 -24.08 -2.46
CA GLN A 238 -5.30 -23.41 -1.16
C GLN A 238 -4.30 -24.12 -0.22
N ASN A 239 -4.05 -25.42 -0.43
CA ASN A 239 -3.04 -26.17 0.33
C ASN A 239 -1.67 -26.22 -0.38
N ALA A 240 -1.56 -25.64 -1.57
CA ALA A 240 -0.29 -25.56 -2.27
C ALA A 240 0.68 -24.70 -1.45
N PRO A 241 1.96 -25.12 -1.32
CA PRO A 241 2.96 -24.24 -0.74
C PRO A 241 3.08 -22.98 -1.60
N ILE A 242 2.93 -21.82 -0.95
CA ILE A 242 2.99 -20.51 -1.61
C ILE A 242 4.37 -19.89 -1.36
N GLN A 243 4.95 -19.36 -2.43
CA GLN A 243 6.13 -18.51 -2.40
C GLN A 243 5.75 -17.11 -2.85
N ILE A 244 6.33 -16.10 -2.20
CA ILE A 244 6.16 -14.69 -2.55
C ILE A 244 7.42 -14.21 -3.26
N HIS A 245 7.25 -13.71 -4.48
CA HIS A 245 8.33 -13.11 -5.26
C HIS A 245 8.01 -11.65 -5.53
N GLY A 246 8.83 -10.77 -4.96
CA GLY A 246 8.68 -9.33 -5.07
C GLY A 246 9.76 -8.73 -5.94
N PHE A 247 9.42 -7.85 -6.86
CA PHE A 247 10.37 -7.16 -7.75
C PHE A 247 10.28 -5.67 -7.55
N SER A 248 11.42 -4.98 -7.55
CA SER A 248 11.51 -3.53 -7.43
C SER A 248 12.35 -2.96 -8.56
N ASP A 249 12.00 -1.75 -8.98
CA ASP A 249 12.78 -0.98 -9.94
C ASP A 249 12.61 0.53 -9.70
N ALA A 250 13.56 1.32 -10.20
CA ALA A 250 13.48 2.77 -10.21
C ALA A 250 14.16 3.41 -11.44
N SER A 251 13.50 4.42 -11.99
CA SER A 251 14.03 5.34 -12.98
C SER A 251 14.03 6.78 -12.44
N GLN A 252 14.51 7.73 -13.24
CA GLN A 252 14.43 9.16 -12.89
C GLN A 252 13.00 9.69 -12.80
N GLU A 253 12.04 9.02 -13.43
CA GLU A 253 10.65 9.48 -13.55
C GLU A 253 9.71 8.76 -12.58
N ALA A 254 9.99 7.50 -12.24
CA ALA A 254 9.14 6.71 -11.36
C ALA A 254 9.91 5.57 -10.69
N PHE A 255 9.39 5.09 -9.57
CA PHE A 255 9.84 3.84 -8.94
C PHE A 255 8.61 3.00 -8.56
N GLY A 256 8.80 1.69 -8.48
CA GLY A 256 7.69 0.77 -8.29
C GLY A 256 8.11 -0.58 -7.76
N ALA A 257 7.09 -1.34 -7.36
CA ALA A 257 7.25 -2.72 -6.94
C ALA A 257 6.05 -3.55 -7.40
N CYS A 258 6.28 -4.80 -7.77
CA CYS A 258 5.24 -5.79 -8.04
C CYS A 258 5.51 -7.09 -7.29
N VAL A 259 4.44 -7.78 -6.91
CA VAL A 259 4.48 -9.00 -6.11
C VAL A 259 3.72 -10.11 -6.83
N TYR A 260 4.36 -11.26 -6.94
CA TYR A 260 3.84 -12.47 -7.53
C TYR A 260 3.67 -13.54 -6.46
N LEU A 261 2.59 -14.32 -6.59
CA LEU A 261 2.45 -15.58 -5.88
C LEU A 261 2.87 -16.71 -6.81
N ARG A 262 3.75 -17.58 -6.31
CA ARG A 262 4.16 -18.82 -6.96
C ARG A 262 3.62 -19.99 -6.14
N SER A 263 2.88 -20.87 -6.78
CA SER A 263 2.27 -22.05 -6.15
C SER A 263 2.50 -23.30 -6.99
N ILE A 264 2.61 -24.45 -6.35
CA ILE A 264 2.82 -25.75 -7.01
C ILE A 264 1.62 -26.64 -6.69
N ASP A 265 0.92 -27.11 -7.71
CA ASP A 265 -0.22 -28.01 -7.51
C ASP A 265 0.21 -29.45 -7.19
N SER A 266 -0.77 -30.31 -6.90
CA SER A 266 -0.54 -31.73 -6.59
C SER A 266 0.07 -32.54 -7.75
N THR A 267 0.01 -32.03 -8.98
CA THR A 267 0.62 -32.64 -10.17
C THR A 267 2.05 -32.15 -10.41
N GLY A 268 2.51 -31.18 -9.63
CA GLY A 268 3.82 -30.54 -9.79
C GLY A 268 3.81 -29.36 -10.78
N CYS A 269 2.65 -28.93 -11.28
CA CYS A 269 2.56 -27.77 -12.16
C CYS A 269 2.77 -26.48 -11.36
N ILE A 270 3.64 -25.62 -11.86
CA ILE A 270 3.98 -24.34 -11.23
C ILE A 270 3.10 -23.26 -11.85
N GLN A 271 2.35 -22.55 -11.01
CA GLN A 271 1.59 -21.37 -11.39
C GLN A 271 2.22 -20.13 -10.75
N VAL A 272 2.53 -19.13 -11.58
CA VAL A 272 3.00 -17.81 -11.14
C VAL A 272 2.00 -16.76 -11.62
N THR A 273 1.52 -15.92 -10.70
CA THR A 273 0.51 -14.92 -11.00
C THR A 273 0.82 -13.62 -10.27
N LEU A 274 0.72 -12.49 -10.98
CA LEU A 274 0.77 -11.16 -10.39
C LEU A 274 -0.35 -11.00 -9.36
N PHE A 275 0.02 -10.68 -8.13
CA PHE A 275 -0.93 -10.48 -7.03
C PHE A 275 -1.25 -9.01 -6.81
N THR A 276 -0.22 -8.16 -6.77
CA THR A 276 -0.39 -6.72 -6.57
C THR A 276 0.84 -5.96 -7.05
N SER A 277 0.68 -4.67 -7.31
CA SER A 277 1.81 -3.75 -7.49
C SER A 277 1.53 -2.38 -6.90
N LYS A 278 2.59 -1.59 -6.70
CA LYS A 278 2.51 -0.18 -6.34
C LYS A 278 3.48 0.61 -7.21
N SER A 279 3.02 1.75 -7.72
CA SER A 279 3.83 2.72 -8.47
C SER A 279 3.84 4.08 -7.79
N ARG A 280 4.97 4.79 -7.91
CA ARG A 280 5.16 6.16 -7.42
C ARG A 280 5.92 6.96 -8.47
N VAL A 281 5.44 8.17 -8.75
CA VAL A 281 6.21 9.12 -9.56
C VAL A 281 7.39 9.61 -8.71
N ALA A 282 8.58 9.66 -9.28
CA ALA A 282 9.79 10.10 -8.59
C ALA A 282 9.63 11.56 -8.14
N PRO A 283 10.30 12.02 -7.06
CA PRO A 283 10.20 13.42 -6.64
C PRO A 283 10.60 14.40 -7.74
N ILE A 284 9.91 15.56 -7.82
CA ILE A 284 10.24 16.63 -8.79
C ILE A 284 11.67 17.14 -8.57
N HIS A 285 12.13 17.16 -7.32
CA HIS A 285 13.51 17.53 -7.01
C HIS A 285 14.46 16.36 -7.30
N PRO A 286 15.47 16.56 -8.17
CA PRO A 286 16.39 15.50 -8.54
C PRO A 286 17.07 14.86 -7.33
N THR A 287 17.19 13.54 -7.36
CA THR A 287 17.99 12.74 -6.43
C THR A 287 18.81 11.75 -7.23
N THR A 288 19.77 11.09 -6.60
CA THR A 288 20.61 10.08 -7.26
C THR A 288 19.81 8.82 -7.60
N ILE A 289 20.19 8.13 -8.67
CA ILE A 289 19.58 6.85 -9.07
C ILE A 289 19.61 5.81 -7.93
N PRO A 290 20.75 5.57 -7.23
CA PRO A 290 20.77 4.63 -6.11
C PRO A 290 19.76 4.95 -5.00
N ARG A 291 19.48 6.24 -4.74
CA ARG A 291 18.45 6.63 -3.76
C ARG A 291 17.04 6.31 -4.23
N LEU A 292 16.75 6.43 -5.53
CA LEU A 292 15.46 6.05 -6.10
C LEU A 292 15.31 4.53 -6.11
N GLU A 293 16.34 3.79 -6.49
CA GLU A 293 16.37 2.32 -6.41
C GLU A 293 16.13 1.85 -4.97
N LEU A 294 16.75 2.50 -3.98
CA LEU A 294 16.49 2.22 -2.56
C LEU A 294 15.06 2.57 -2.13
N CYS A 295 14.42 3.57 -2.73
CA CYS A 295 13.00 3.84 -2.51
C CYS A 295 12.10 2.76 -3.13
N GLY A 296 12.46 2.24 -4.31
CA GLY A 296 11.80 1.08 -4.91
C GLY A 296 11.92 -0.17 -4.03
N ALA A 297 13.10 -0.45 -3.50
CA ALA A 297 13.33 -1.54 -2.57
C ALA A 297 12.53 -1.39 -1.27
N LEU A 298 12.51 -0.20 -0.67
CA LEU A 298 11.68 0.05 0.51
C LEU A 298 10.19 -0.15 0.22
N LEU A 299 9.70 0.38 -0.91
CA LEU A 299 8.31 0.17 -1.33
C LEU A 299 7.98 -1.32 -1.49
N LEU A 300 8.93 -2.10 -2.03
CA LEU A 300 8.76 -3.53 -2.18
C LEU A 300 8.70 -4.25 -0.83
N ALA A 301 9.61 -3.93 0.09
CA ALA A 301 9.66 -4.55 1.42
C ALA A 301 8.34 -4.33 2.18
N GLU A 302 7.85 -3.08 2.17
CA GLU A 302 6.55 -2.72 2.75
C GLU A 302 5.40 -3.46 2.08
N LEU A 303 5.37 -3.50 0.74
CA LEU A 303 4.31 -4.17 -0.01
C LEU A 303 4.26 -5.68 0.25
N VAL A 304 5.41 -6.34 0.33
CA VAL A 304 5.47 -7.78 0.66
C VAL A 304 5.03 -8.03 2.10
N ASN A 305 5.38 -7.14 3.04
CA ASN A 305 4.89 -7.24 4.42
C ASN A 305 3.36 -7.07 4.52
N ASP A 306 2.78 -6.13 3.75
CA ASP A 306 1.33 -5.99 3.63
C ASP A 306 0.70 -7.30 3.12
N VAL A 307 1.23 -7.87 2.03
CA VAL A 307 0.75 -9.13 1.44
C VAL A 307 0.83 -10.29 2.44
N LYS A 308 1.95 -10.43 3.16
CA LYS A 308 2.10 -11.47 4.19
C LYS A 308 1.07 -11.32 5.30
N THR A 309 0.82 -10.09 5.73
CA THR A 309 -0.17 -9.80 6.77
C THR A 309 -1.58 -10.19 6.30
N GLU A 310 -1.97 -9.82 5.09
CA GLU A 310 -3.27 -10.17 4.51
C GLU A 310 -3.43 -11.69 4.31
N LEU A 311 -2.40 -12.38 3.81
CA LEU A 311 -2.43 -13.85 3.68
C LEU A 311 -2.58 -14.52 5.04
N LYS A 312 -1.90 -14.02 6.08
CA LYS A 312 -2.05 -14.54 7.44
C LYS A 312 -3.48 -14.34 7.98
N LEU A 313 -4.11 -13.20 7.70
CA LEU A 313 -5.52 -12.96 8.05
C LEU A 313 -6.48 -13.88 7.28
N LEU A 314 -6.14 -14.21 6.03
CA LEU A 314 -6.81 -15.23 5.22
C LEU A 314 -6.61 -16.67 5.75
N GLY A 315 -5.79 -16.88 6.79
CA GLY A 315 -5.43 -18.20 7.32
C GLY A 315 -4.38 -18.94 6.49
N ILE A 316 -3.75 -18.25 5.54
CA ILE A 316 -2.73 -18.79 4.64
C ILE A 316 -1.35 -18.53 5.26
N GLN A 317 -0.66 -19.60 5.65
CA GLN A 317 0.69 -19.51 6.18
C GLN A 317 1.70 -19.51 5.03
N VAL A 318 2.63 -18.55 5.07
CA VAL A 318 3.77 -18.48 4.15
C VAL A 318 5.04 -18.50 4.99
N ASP A 319 5.89 -19.50 4.75
CA ASP A 319 7.17 -19.61 5.44
C ASP A 319 8.06 -18.40 5.12
N ILE A 320 8.83 -17.96 6.12
CA ILE A 320 9.76 -16.82 5.95
C ILE A 320 10.79 -17.12 4.86
N SER A 321 11.24 -18.37 4.75
CA SER A 321 12.17 -18.85 3.72
C SER A 321 11.57 -18.89 2.31
N SER A 322 10.26 -18.72 2.18
CA SER A 322 9.52 -18.73 0.91
C SER A 322 9.25 -17.30 0.40
N THR A 323 10.07 -16.33 0.79
CA THR A 323 9.98 -14.94 0.36
C THR A 323 11.27 -14.50 -0.33
N TYR A 324 11.14 -13.98 -1.54
CA TYR A 324 12.26 -13.54 -2.37
C TYR A 324 12.02 -12.13 -2.87
N LEU A 325 12.97 -11.23 -2.61
CA LEU A 325 12.93 -9.81 -2.97
C LEU A 325 14.02 -9.54 -4.01
N TRP A 326 13.62 -9.09 -5.18
CA TRP A 326 14.46 -8.95 -6.36
C TRP A 326 14.66 -7.48 -6.72
N SER A 327 15.90 -7.12 -7.03
CA SER A 327 16.28 -5.82 -7.58
C SER A 327 17.40 -6.02 -8.59
N ASP A 328 17.46 -5.21 -9.64
CA ASP A 328 18.60 -5.17 -10.56
C ASP A 328 19.72 -4.22 -10.09
N SER A 329 19.48 -3.46 -9.02
CA SER A 329 20.51 -2.61 -8.41
C SER A 329 21.41 -3.39 -7.46
N THR A 330 22.60 -3.73 -7.95
CA THR A 330 23.68 -4.30 -7.11
C THR A 330 24.11 -3.35 -5.99
N ILE A 331 23.97 -2.04 -6.15
CA ILE A 331 24.27 -1.04 -5.11
C ILE A 331 23.27 -1.17 -3.95
N VAL A 332 21.98 -1.27 -4.24
CA VAL A 332 20.95 -1.43 -3.21
C VAL A 332 21.12 -2.76 -2.49
N ILE A 333 21.37 -3.86 -3.21
CA ILE A 333 21.62 -5.16 -2.58
C ILE A 333 22.87 -5.11 -1.70
N ALA A 334 23.93 -4.44 -2.14
CA ALA A 334 25.13 -4.23 -1.34
C ALA A 334 24.84 -3.41 -0.08
N TRP A 335 24.05 -2.33 -0.19
CA TRP A 335 23.64 -1.53 0.95
C TRP A 335 22.84 -2.34 1.98
N ILE A 336 21.90 -3.16 1.54
CA ILE A 336 21.04 -3.98 2.42
C ILE A 336 21.86 -5.05 3.14
N LYS A 337 22.82 -5.69 2.45
CA LYS A 337 23.66 -6.75 3.01
C LYS A 337 24.89 -6.25 3.77
N SER A 338 25.11 -4.94 3.81
CA SER A 338 26.30 -4.34 4.40
C SER A 338 26.12 -4.03 5.88
N GLN A 339 27.23 -4.11 6.63
CA GLN A 339 27.32 -3.64 8.02
C GLN A 339 27.90 -2.21 8.13
N SER A 340 28.15 -1.55 7.00
CA SER A 340 28.71 -0.19 6.96
C SER A 340 27.73 0.85 7.52
N LEU A 341 28.27 1.94 8.08
CA LEU A 341 27.48 3.10 8.45
C LEU A 341 27.26 4.01 7.23
N PHE A 342 25.99 4.28 6.90
CA PHE A 342 25.63 5.14 5.76
C PHE A 342 25.15 6.52 6.19
N GLN A 343 25.10 7.47 5.25
CA GLN A 343 24.48 8.77 5.45
C GLN A 343 23.01 8.62 5.87
N ALA A 344 22.47 9.63 6.58
CA ALA A 344 21.16 9.54 7.25
C ALA A 344 20.02 9.12 6.31
N TYR A 345 20.02 9.61 5.06
CA TYR A 345 18.98 9.28 4.08
C TYR A 345 18.94 7.77 3.76
N VAL A 346 20.10 7.17 3.51
CA VAL A 346 20.26 5.75 3.20
C VAL A 346 20.05 4.92 4.46
N ALA A 347 20.70 5.27 5.56
CA ALA A 347 20.58 4.55 6.84
C ALA A 347 19.13 4.44 7.34
N ASN A 348 18.36 5.53 7.27
CA ASN A 348 16.95 5.52 7.71
C ASN A 348 16.08 4.59 6.85
N ARG A 349 16.34 4.50 5.54
CA ARG A 349 15.58 3.59 4.65
C ARG A 349 16.01 2.14 4.82
N LEU A 350 17.31 1.89 4.98
CA LEU A 350 17.82 0.56 5.29
C LEU A 350 17.23 0.04 6.60
N SER A 351 17.16 0.87 7.65
CA SER A 351 16.49 0.49 8.90
C SER A 351 15.06 0.02 8.67
N ARG A 352 14.27 0.79 7.91
CA ARG A 352 12.88 0.43 7.60
C ARG A 352 12.75 -0.84 6.75
N ILE A 353 13.70 -1.08 5.84
CA ILE A 353 13.76 -2.33 5.06
C ILE A 353 14.03 -3.50 5.99
N CYS A 354 15.00 -3.36 6.89
CA CYS A 354 15.36 -4.40 7.86
C CYS A 354 14.30 -4.63 8.95
N ASP A 355 13.42 -3.65 9.21
CA ASP A 355 12.29 -3.82 10.15
C ASP A 355 11.23 -4.81 9.62
N VAL A 356 11.17 -5.03 8.30
CA VAL A 356 10.10 -5.84 7.65
C VAL A 356 10.62 -6.92 6.70
N SER A 357 11.94 -7.02 6.50
CA SER A 357 12.58 -8.02 5.65
C SER A 357 13.99 -8.35 6.13
N GLU A 358 14.48 -9.53 5.77
CA GLU A 358 15.83 -10.00 6.12
C GLU A 358 16.80 -9.80 4.95
N PRO A 359 18.08 -9.42 5.18
CA PRO A 359 19.07 -9.26 4.11
C PRO A 359 19.21 -10.50 3.21
N GLU A 360 19.03 -11.70 3.74
CA GLU A 360 19.12 -12.98 3.03
C GLU A 360 18.00 -13.16 2.00
N GLN A 361 16.88 -12.45 2.15
CA GLN A 361 15.75 -12.48 1.21
C GLN A 361 16.01 -11.64 -0.05
N TRP A 362 17.09 -10.87 -0.11
CA TRP A 362 17.39 -9.95 -1.22
C TRP A 362 18.31 -10.58 -2.26
N TYR A 363 17.86 -10.62 -3.50
CA TYR A 363 18.53 -11.23 -4.63
C TYR A 363 18.61 -10.27 -5.82
N HIS A 364 19.60 -10.50 -6.67
CA HIS A 364 19.72 -9.77 -7.93
C HIS A 364 18.91 -10.42 -9.04
N VAL A 365 18.25 -9.61 -9.86
CA VAL A 365 17.63 -10.00 -11.14
C VAL A 365 18.21 -9.16 -12.27
N SER A 366 18.30 -9.68 -13.49
CA SER A 366 18.70 -8.86 -14.64
C SER A 366 17.60 -7.83 -14.96
N THR A 367 17.96 -6.64 -15.47
CA THR A 367 16.96 -5.65 -15.88
C THR A 367 15.99 -6.18 -16.94
N GLN A 368 16.42 -7.12 -17.80
CA GLN A 368 15.56 -7.71 -18.83
C GLN A 368 14.50 -8.66 -18.24
N ASP A 369 14.82 -9.32 -17.13
CA ASP A 369 13.92 -10.23 -16.43
C ASP A 369 13.17 -9.53 -15.29
N ASN A 370 13.35 -8.22 -15.10
CA ASN A 370 12.75 -7.45 -14.02
C ASN A 370 11.37 -6.90 -14.46
N PRO A 371 10.24 -7.49 -14.04
CA PRO A 371 8.92 -6.97 -14.40
C PRO A 371 8.62 -5.58 -13.80
N ALA A 372 9.33 -5.15 -12.75
CA ALA A 372 9.14 -3.83 -12.18
C ALA A 372 9.65 -2.70 -13.11
N ASP A 373 10.53 -3.01 -14.07
CA ASP A 373 10.96 -2.06 -15.12
C ASP A 373 9.77 -1.54 -15.96
N LEU A 374 8.74 -2.36 -16.16
CA LEU A 374 7.51 -1.94 -16.82
C LEU A 374 6.77 -0.86 -16.02
N ILE A 375 6.91 -0.84 -14.69
CA ILE A 375 6.30 0.20 -13.85
C ILE A 375 7.03 1.53 -14.00
N THR A 376 8.35 1.52 -14.15
CA THR A 376 9.16 2.75 -14.15
C THR A 376 9.29 3.38 -15.53
N ARG A 377 9.33 2.56 -16.58
CA ARG A 377 9.29 3.00 -18.00
C ARG A 377 7.87 3.23 -18.50
N GLY A 378 6.92 2.49 -17.95
CA GLY A 378 5.53 2.46 -18.38
C GLY A 378 5.28 1.59 -19.62
N ALA A 379 4.07 1.08 -19.73
CA ALA A 379 3.61 0.25 -20.85
C ALA A 379 2.54 0.96 -21.69
N GLU A 380 2.38 0.55 -22.95
CA GLU A 380 1.21 0.92 -23.75
C GLU A 380 0.07 -0.07 -23.48
N ALA A 381 -1.17 0.42 -23.40
CA ALA A 381 -2.33 -0.39 -23.04
C ALA A 381 -2.63 -1.52 -24.03
N LYS A 382 -2.54 -1.24 -25.35
CA LYS A 382 -2.84 -2.23 -26.40
C LYS A 382 -2.04 -3.54 -26.30
N PRO A 383 -0.69 -3.52 -26.27
CA PRO A 383 0.10 -4.74 -26.15
C PRO A 383 0.13 -5.30 -24.71
N PHE A 384 -0.31 -4.53 -23.71
CA PHE A 384 -0.18 -4.89 -22.30
C PHE A 384 -0.87 -6.20 -21.92
N SER A 385 -2.00 -6.51 -22.54
CA SER A 385 -2.74 -7.76 -22.31
C SER A 385 -1.95 -9.02 -22.66
N ARG A 386 -0.91 -8.91 -23.50
CA ARG A 386 -0.06 -10.03 -23.93
C ARG A 386 1.33 -10.01 -23.27
N CYS A 387 1.55 -9.15 -22.29
CA CYS A 387 2.83 -9.01 -21.63
C CYS A 387 3.05 -10.13 -20.60
N ALA A 388 3.56 -11.28 -21.05
CA ALA A 388 3.79 -12.44 -20.19
C ALA A 388 4.69 -12.12 -18.99
N LEU A 389 5.74 -11.31 -19.19
CA LEU A 389 6.63 -10.86 -18.10
C LEU A 389 5.86 -10.15 -16.97
N TRP A 390 4.84 -9.35 -17.29
CA TRP A 390 4.04 -8.65 -16.29
C TRP A 390 3.01 -9.55 -15.59
N TRP A 391 2.36 -10.45 -16.33
CA TRP A 391 1.27 -11.25 -15.78
C TRP A 391 1.76 -12.51 -15.05
N ASN A 392 2.89 -13.06 -15.49
CA ASN A 392 3.44 -14.33 -15.02
C ASN A 392 4.85 -14.21 -14.42
N GLY A 393 5.44 -13.01 -14.44
CA GLY A 393 6.83 -12.83 -14.03
C GLY A 393 7.81 -13.42 -15.05
N PRO A 394 9.11 -13.42 -14.73
CA PRO A 394 10.12 -14.01 -15.60
C PRO A 394 9.99 -15.53 -15.69
N GLU A 395 10.31 -16.09 -16.86
CA GLU A 395 10.07 -17.50 -17.21
C GLU A 395 10.73 -18.48 -16.22
N TRP A 396 11.90 -18.14 -15.68
CA TRP A 396 12.60 -18.97 -14.70
C TRP A 396 11.83 -19.15 -13.38
N LEU A 397 10.84 -18.32 -13.05
CA LEU A 397 9.95 -18.56 -11.89
C LEU A 397 9.05 -19.78 -12.11
N CYS A 398 8.71 -20.10 -13.36
CA CYS A 398 7.97 -21.30 -13.71
C CYS A 398 8.84 -22.57 -13.68
N LEU A 399 10.13 -22.45 -13.39
CA LEU A 399 11.08 -23.55 -13.29
C LEU A 399 11.47 -23.84 -11.83
N SER A 400 12.32 -24.86 -11.63
CA SER A 400 12.90 -25.18 -10.33
C SER A 400 13.88 -24.10 -9.86
N PRO A 401 14.10 -23.94 -8.54
CA PRO A 401 15.01 -22.94 -7.98
C PRO A 401 16.46 -22.97 -8.51
N SER A 402 16.91 -24.10 -9.06
CA SER A 402 18.22 -24.23 -9.70
C SER A 402 18.40 -23.37 -10.96
N HIS A 403 17.30 -22.93 -11.57
CA HIS A 403 17.30 -22.09 -12.77
C HIS A 403 17.20 -20.59 -12.45
N TRP A 404 17.06 -20.24 -11.17
CA TRP A 404 16.94 -18.85 -10.76
C TRP A 404 18.29 -18.12 -10.90
N PRO A 405 18.27 -16.80 -11.17
CA PRO A 405 19.50 -16.06 -11.37
C PRO A 405 20.35 -16.04 -10.09
N SER A 406 21.65 -16.25 -10.26
CA SER A 406 22.63 -16.09 -9.19
C SER A 406 22.93 -14.61 -8.97
N THR A 407 23.08 -14.22 -7.71
CA THR A 407 23.50 -12.85 -7.39
C THR A 407 24.96 -12.63 -7.78
N PRO A 408 25.28 -11.61 -8.60
CA PRO A 408 26.66 -11.32 -8.98
C PRO A 408 27.47 -10.80 -7.77
N PRO A 409 28.81 -10.76 -7.87
CA PRO A 409 29.65 -10.13 -6.84
C PRO A 409 29.21 -8.70 -6.57
N LEU A 410 28.94 -8.40 -5.30
CA LEU A 410 28.46 -7.07 -4.90
C LEU A 410 29.63 -6.06 -4.87
N PRO A 411 29.37 -4.79 -5.23
CA PRO A 411 30.39 -3.75 -5.22
C PRO A 411 30.92 -3.50 -3.79
N SER A 412 32.26 -3.45 -3.66
CA SER A 412 32.93 -3.10 -2.39
C SER A 412 32.87 -1.61 -2.09
N ASN A 413 32.98 -0.77 -3.12
CA ASN A 413 32.88 0.69 -3.01
C ASN A 413 31.43 1.13 -3.16
N MET A 414 30.73 1.21 -2.03
CA MET A 414 29.36 1.69 -1.97
C MET A 414 29.30 3.23 -1.82
N PRO A 415 28.40 3.92 -2.55
CA PRO A 415 28.16 5.33 -2.32
C PRO A 415 27.53 5.58 -0.95
N GLU A 416 27.64 6.82 -0.48
CA GLU A 416 27.01 7.30 0.77
C GLU A 416 27.46 6.60 2.07
N VAL A 417 28.57 5.87 2.06
CA VAL A 417 29.22 5.40 3.29
C VAL A 417 29.73 6.60 4.08
N ARG A 418 29.44 6.64 5.38
CA ARG A 418 29.96 7.66 6.30
C ARG A 418 31.43 7.39 6.60
N THR A 419 32.27 8.39 6.37
CA THR A 419 33.64 8.38 6.86
C THR A 419 33.65 8.64 8.37
N ILE A 420 33.96 7.63 9.16
CA ILE A 420 34.14 7.77 10.61
C ILE A 420 35.51 8.41 10.85
N LYS A 421 35.55 9.66 11.33
CA LYS A 421 36.78 10.26 11.88
C LYS A 421 36.81 9.97 13.37
N LEU A 422 37.58 8.96 13.78
CA LEU A 422 37.84 8.69 15.20
C LEU A 422 38.69 9.84 15.75
N ALA A 423 38.11 10.68 16.62
CA ALA A 423 38.84 11.72 17.33
C ALA A 423 38.96 11.33 18.81
N LEU A 424 40.17 10.99 19.24
CA LEU A 424 40.48 10.81 20.66
C LEU A 424 40.89 12.18 21.22
N ALA A 425 40.01 12.83 21.98
CA ALA A 425 40.34 14.08 22.65
C ALA A 425 41.10 13.78 23.95
N ALA A 426 42.43 13.97 23.94
CA ALA A 426 43.22 13.96 25.16
C ALA A 426 43.24 15.38 25.74
N MET A 427 42.61 15.59 26.89
CA MET A 427 42.79 16.83 27.67
C MET A 427 44.08 16.72 28.47
N THR A 428 45.14 17.41 28.05
CA THR A 428 46.29 17.68 28.91
C THR A 428 45.95 18.86 29.80
N ILE A 429 45.67 18.60 31.07
CA ILE A 429 45.59 19.66 32.09
C ILE A 429 47.02 20.08 32.40
N ASP A 430 47.45 21.22 31.85
CA ASP A 430 48.73 21.83 32.21
C ASP A 430 48.56 22.53 33.58
N VAL A 431 48.80 21.79 34.67
CA VAL A 431 48.80 22.37 36.01
C VAL A 431 50.11 23.13 36.17
N ASP A 432 50.09 24.43 35.92
CA ASP A 432 51.27 25.28 36.12
C ASP A 432 51.69 25.27 37.60
N MET A 433 52.68 24.43 37.93
CA MET A 433 53.23 24.26 39.28
C MET A 433 54.16 25.42 39.67
N TRP A 434 53.81 26.66 39.34
CA TRP A 434 54.62 27.85 39.61
C TRP A 434 55.01 27.99 41.09
N ILE A 435 54.15 27.51 42.00
CA ILE A 435 54.39 27.60 43.44
C ILE A 435 55.51 26.66 43.91
N SER A 436 55.68 25.49 43.30
CA SER A 436 56.75 24.54 43.65
C SER A 436 58.13 25.03 43.19
N LYS A 437 58.17 25.84 42.13
CA LYS A 437 59.41 26.40 41.57
C LYS A 437 59.94 27.61 42.33
N ARG A 438 59.15 28.24 43.21
CA ARG A 438 59.49 29.52 43.85
C ARG A 438 60.16 29.39 45.22
N TYR A 439 60.08 28.23 45.87
CA TYR A 439 60.58 28.04 47.23
C TYR A 439 61.45 26.77 47.31
N SER A 440 62.69 26.93 47.77
CA SER A 440 63.66 25.83 47.93
C SER A 440 63.55 25.09 49.28
N SER A 441 62.79 25.65 50.24
CA SER A 441 62.50 25.02 51.53
C SER A 441 61.12 24.38 51.51
N TRP A 442 61.06 23.07 51.75
CA TRP A 442 59.82 22.30 51.84
C TRP A 442 58.86 22.85 52.91
N VAL A 443 59.41 23.23 54.07
CA VAL A 443 58.62 23.79 55.18
C VAL A 443 58.03 25.14 54.79
N THR A 444 58.77 25.96 54.05
CA THR A 444 58.28 27.25 53.55
C THR A 444 57.20 27.06 52.49
N LEU A 445 57.41 26.14 51.55
CA LEU A 445 56.43 25.80 50.51
C LEU A 445 55.10 25.35 51.14
N LEU A 446 55.14 24.39 52.08
CA LEU A 446 53.95 23.92 52.78
C LEU A 446 53.21 25.03 53.51
N ARG A 447 53.94 25.91 54.21
CA ARG A 447 53.34 27.06 54.91
C ARG A 447 52.67 28.04 53.94
N ILE A 448 53.33 28.38 52.83
CA ILE A 448 52.78 29.28 51.82
C ILE A 448 51.54 28.65 51.17
N THR A 449 51.60 27.38 50.77
CA THR A 449 50.46 26.66 50.20
C THR A 449 49.29 26.59 51.17
N ALA A 450 49.55 26.28 52.44
CA ALA A 450 48.51 26.26 53.48
C ALA A 450 47.90 27.66 53.71
N LEU A 451 48.70 28.73 53.67
CA LEU A 451 48.22 30.11 53.77
C LEU A 451 47.35 30.50 52.57
N VAL A 452 47.75 30.14 51.35
CA VAL A 452 46.96 30.39 50.13
C VAL A 452 45.65 29.62 50.18
N GLN A 453 45.67 28.35 50.57
CA GLN A 453 44.44 27.56 50.72
C GLN A 453 43.54 28.12 51.83
N ARG A 454 44.11 28.53 52.97
CA ARG A 454 43.35 29.16 54.05
C ARG A 454 42.73 30.49 53.62
N PHE A 455 43.46 31.31 52.85
CA PHE A 455 42.94 32.55 52.29
C PHE A 455 41.79 32.27 51.31
N LEU A 456 41.97 31.36 50.37
CA LEU A 456 40.92 30.95 49.43
C LEU A 456 39.68 30.40 50.15
N TYR A 457 39.89 29.58 51.19
CA TYR A 457 38.81 29.07 52.02
C TYR A 457 38.07 30.22 52.72
N ASN A 458 38.79 31.14 53.37
CA ASN A 458 38.20 32.28 54.07
C ASN A 458 37.41 33.22 53.13
N CYS A 459 37.93 33.49 51.94
CA CYS A 459 37.24 34.28 50.91
C CYS A 459 35.98 33.57 50.38
N ARG A 460 35.98 32.23 50.31
CA ARG A 460 34.82 31.45 49.92
C ARG A 460 33.80 31.33 51.05
N SER A 461 34.22 31.27 52.31
CA SER A 461 33.34 31.23 53.48
C SER A 461 32.76 32.59 53.87
N SER A 462 33.37 33.71 53.47
CA SER A 462 32.76 35.04 53.65
C SER A 462 31.59 35.29 52.70
N LEU A 463 31.46 34.49 51.63
CA LEU A 463 30.34 34.53 50.70
C LEU A 463 29.13 33.70 51.18
N SER A 464 29.27 32.87 52.22
CA SER A 464 28.21 31.98 52.72
C SER A 464 27.55 32.43 54.04
N ASN A 465 27.94 33.58 54.62
CA ASN A 465 27.37 34.12 55.86
C ASN A 465 26.62 35.46 55.66
N THR A 466 26.19 35.76 54.44
CA THR A 466 25.30 36.88 54.10
C THR A 466 24.08 36.38 53.32
N GLU A 467 23.43 35.33 53.82
CA GLU A 467 22.03 35.01 53.51
C GLU A 467 21.23 34.96 54.81
#